data_AF-A0A7S0HPP6-F1
#
_entry.id   AF-A0A7S0HPP6-F1
#
_cell.length_a   1.000
_cell.length_b   1.000
_cell.length_c   1.000
_cell.angle_alpha   90.00
_cell.angle_beta   90.00
_cell.angle_gamma   90.00
#
_symmetry.space_group_name_H-M   'P 1'
#
loop_
_entity.id
_entity.type
_entity.pdbx_description
1 polymer ?
#
loop_
_entity_poly.entity_id
_entity_poly.type
_entity_poly.pdbx_seq_one_letter_code
_entity_poly.pdbx_strand_id
1 'polypeptide(L)'
;EKRILPYWSPRLAIFVVTDTNSYPSMSEEYVSPFLLYSLQQTEGIDNRRKQYAPLLHIDELGTLSKDLLKINDTVTQLPLAISLQPLGITRFVWMLKMEHSVQMHKEIGTPEKEMEEVRRMFVETNSWLLVTTIVVSFLHLLFDILAFKNDINFWRGLQ
;
A
#
# COMPACT_ATOMS: atom_id res chain seq x y z
N GLU A 1 -9.65 33.04 -1.88
CA GLU A 1 -8.29 32.47 -1.90
C GLU A 1 -8.25 31.20 -1.05
N LYS A 2 -7.73 30.10 -1.58
CA LYS A 2 -7.61 28.83 -0.86
C LYS A 2 -6.34 28.91 -0.01
N ARG A 3 -6.44 29.19 1.29
CA ARG A 3 -5.27 29.23 2.19
C ARG A 3 -4.72 27.82 2.36
N ILE A 4 -3.46 27.62 1.99
CA ILE A 4 -2.73 26.38 2.23
C ILE A 4 -2.34 26.39 3.72
N LEU A 5 -2.88 25.44 4.49
CA LEU A 5 -2.54 25.28 5.90
C LEU A 5 -1.45 24.21 6.04
N PRO A 6 -0.30 24.52 6.66
CA PRO A 6 0.74 23.53 6.90
C PRO A 6 0.37 22.56 8.03
N TYR A 7 0.74 21.29 7.85
CA TYR A 7 0.51 20.20 8.79
C TYR A 7 1.83 19.50 9.13
N TRP A 8 1.95 19.00 10.36
CA TRP A 8 3.10 18.27 10.89
C TRP A 8 2.72 16.82 11.21
N SER A 9 3.55 15.86 10.79
CA SER A 9 3.41 14.48 11.26
C SER A 9 4.26 14.25 12.51
N PRO A 10 3.65 13.94 13.68
CA PRO A 10 4.40 13.70 14.90
C PRO A 10 5.05 12.31 14.97
N ARG A 11 4.79 11.43 14.00
CA ARG A 11 5.30 10.07 13.96
C ARG A 11 6.01 9.80 12.64
N LEU A 12 7.22 9.26 12.73
CA LEU A 12 8.00 8.79 11.59
C LEU A 12 8.39 7.33 11.84
N ALA A 13 7.72 6.41 11.14
CA ALA A 13 8.10 5.00 11.18
C ALA A 13 9.00 4.67 9.99
N ILE A 14 10.16 4.10 10.29
CA ILE A 14 11.16 3.68 9.32
C ILE A 14 11.30 2.16 9.43
N PHE A 15 11.07 1.49 8.32
CA PHE A 15 11.18 0.06 8.17
C PHE A 15 12.50 -0.31 7.51
N VAL A 16 13.29 -1.14 8.21
CA VAL A 16 14.48 -1.76 7.65
C VAL A 16 14.05 -3.09 7.04
N VAL A 17 14.13 -3.21 5.72
CA VAL A 17 13.71 -4.45 5.05
C VAL A 17 14.76 -5.53 5.32
N THR A 18 14.37 -6.51 6.11
CA THR A 18 15.17 -7.69 6.40
C THR A 18 14.74 -8.77 5.42
N ASP A 19 15.63 -9.07 4.48
CA ASP A 19 15.42 -10.13 3.52
C ASP A 19 16.45 -11.24 3.75
N THR A 20 15.95 -12.43 4.00
CA THR A 20 16.77 -13.64 4.19
C THR A 20 16.91 -14.44 2.90
N ASN A 21 16.27 -14.01 1.81
CA ASN A 21 16.32 -14.70 0.53
C ASN A 21 17.60 -14.35 -0.23
N SER A 22 18.28 -15.39 -0.71
CA SER A 22 19.44 -15.25 -1.60
C SER A 22 18.96 -15.22 -3.05
N TYR A 23 19.13 -14.09 -3.72
CA TYR A 23 18.86 -13.99 -5.16
C TYR A 23 20.17 -14.20 -5.93
N PRO A 24 20.27 -15.23 -6.80
CA PRO A 24 21.47 -15.47 -7.60
C PRO A 24 21.78 -14.33 -8.57
N SER A 25 20.74 -13.67 -9.06
CA SER A 25 20.80 -12.51 -9.94
C SER A 25 19.54 -11.68 -9.73
N MET A 26 19.66 -10.35 -9.70
CA MET A 26 18.52 -9.42 -9.78
C MET A 26 17.97 -9.40 -11.22
N SER A 27 17.34 -10.50 -11.63
CA SER A 27 16.65 -10.68 -12.91
C SER A 27 15.20 -11.09 -12.68
N GLU A 28 14.36 -10.87 -13.71
CA GLU A 28 12.93 -11.21 -13.69
C GLU A 28 12.63 -12.70 -13.45
N GLU A 29 13.64 -13.56 -13.61
CA GLU A 29 13.56 -15.00 -13.32
C GLU A 29 13.40 -15.29 -11.82
N TYR A 30 14.03 -14.49 -10.96
CA TYR A 30 14.06 -14.72 -9.51
C TYR A 30 13.27 -13.68 -8.71
N VAL A 31 13.05 -12.50 -9.30
CA VAL A 31 12.44 -11.35 -8.63
C VAL A 31 11.22 -10.90 -9.40
N SER A 32 10.13 -10.58 -8.70
CA SER A 32 8.93 -10.04 -9.32
C SER A 32 9.26 -8.77 -10.13
N PRO A 33 8.74 -8.61 -11.37
CA PRO A 33 9.00 -7.42 -12.19
C PRO A 33 8.66 -6.10 -11.48
N PHE A 34 7.60 -6.11 -10.66
CA PHE A 34 7.21 -4.95 -9.85
C PHE A 34 8.30 -4.57 -8.83
N LEU A 35 8.85 -5.57 -8.13
CA LEU A 35 9.90 -5.36 -7.14
C LEU A 35 11.16 -4.85 -7.84
N LEU A 36 11.56 -5.49 -8.95
CA LEU A 36 12.71 -5.08 -9.75
C LEU A 36 12.59 -3.61 -10.19
N TYR A 37 11.43 -3.22 -10.73
CA TYR A 37 11.14 -1.85 -11.12
C TYR A 37 11.23 -0.86 -9.95
N SER A 38 10.63 -1.20 -8.80
CA SER A 38 10.67 -0.34 -7.61
C SER A 38 12.10 -0.15 -7.06
N LEU A 39 12.94 -1.19 -7.14
CA LEU A 39 14.33 -1.12 -6.69
C LEU A 39 15.23 -0.36 -7.66
N GLN A 40 14.95 -0.43 -8.96
CA GLN A 40 15.63 0.39 -9.97
C GLN A 40 15.37 1.87 -9.74
N GLN A 41 14.15 2.27 -9.36
CA GLN A 41 13.86 3.67 -9.02
C GLN A 41 14.59 4.16 -7.77
N THR A 42 14.88 3.26 -6.82
CA THR A 42 15.46 3.62 -5.51
C THR A 42 17.00 3.58 -5.54
N GLU A 43 17.63 3.45 -6.71
CA GLU A 43 19.10 3.26 -6.86
C GLU A 43 19.63 2.08 -6.04
N GLY A 44 18.75 1.13 -5.71
CA GLY A 44 19.02 0.07 -4.75
C GLY A 44 19.86 -1.07 -5.32
N ILE A 45 20.15 -1.08 -6.62
CA ILE A 45 20.80 -2.18 -7.34
C ILE A 45 22.21 -1.76 -7.75
N ASP A 46 23.24 -2.47 -7.25
CA ASP A 46 24.59 -2.36 -7.80
C ASP A 46 24.63 -3.12 -9.14
N ASN A 47 24.63 -2.36 -10.25
CA ASN A 47 24.70 -2.90 -11.61
C ASN A 47 25.93 -3.80 -11.86
N ARG A 48 27.00 -3.69 -11.06
CA ARG A 48 28.21 -4.51 -11.23
C ARG A 48 28.11 -5.85 -10.51
N ARG A 49 27.49 -5.89 -9.34
CA ARG A 49 27.37 -7.10 -8.50
C ARG A 49 26.02 -7.81 -8.64
N LYS A 50 25.05 -7.19 -9.32
CA LYS A 50 23.65 -7.66 -9.41
C LYS A 50 23.07 -7.99 -8.02
N GLN A 51 23.45 -7.20 -7.03
CA GLN A 51 23.03 -7.30 -5.63
C GLN A 51 22.33 -6.01 -5.25
N TYR A 52 21.42 -6.08 -4.28
CA TYR A 52 20.72 -4.90 -3.76
C TYR A 52 21.27 -4.47 -2.40
N ALA A 53 21.27 -3.16 -2.17
CA ALA A 53 21.61 -2.55 -0.89
C ALA A 53 20.47 -2.75 0.13
N PRO A 54 20.75 -2.74 1.45
CA PRO A 54 19.72 -2.84 2.46
C PRO A 54 18.67 -1.73 2.26
N LEU A 55 17.41 -2.12 2.15
CA LEU A 55 16.33 -1.21 1.81
C LEU A 55 15.78 -0.57 3.07
N LEU A 56 15.61 0.76 3.01
CA LEU A 56 14.93 1.55 4.02
C LEU A 56 13.64 2.06 3.42
N HIS A 57 12.54 1.84 4.12
CA HIS A 57 11.22 2.26 3.69
C HIS A 57 10.57 3.14 4.76
N ILE A 58 10.02 4.28 4.37
CA ILE A 58 9.34 5.20 5.27
C ILE A 58 7.85 4.89 5.23
N ASP A 59 7.25 4.67 6.38
CA ASP A 59 5.82 4.37 6.49
C ASP A 59 4.98 5.63 6.30
N GLU A 60 4.61 5.90 5.06
CA GLU A 60 3.63 6.93 4.77
C GLU A 60 2.21 6.38 4.96
N LEU A 61 1.97 5.10 4.64
CA LEU A 61 0.67 4.39 4.68
C LEU A 61 0.05 4.22 6.07
N GLY A 62 0.83 4.27 7.14
CA GLY A 62 0.32 4.27 8.52
C GLY A 62 -0.14 5.64 9.03
N THR A 63 0.31 6.74 8.44
CA THR A 63 0.06 8.12 8.92
C THR A 63 -1.21 8.75 8.33
N LEU A 64 -2.31 8.81 9.09
CA LEU A 64 -3.57 9.42 8.61
C LEU A 64 -3.59 10.94 8.77
N SER A 65 -4.43 11.65 8.01
CA SER A 65 -4.57 13.11 8.13
C SER A 65 -5.09 13.56 9.50
N LYS A 66 -5.84 12.69 10.19
CA LYS A 66 -6.31 12.93 11.57
C LYS A 66 -5.16 13.01 12.60
N ASP A 67 -4.03 12.38 12.33
CA ASP A 67 -2.88 12.32 13.23
C ASP A 67 -1.93 13.49 12.99
N LEU A 68 -2.19 14.29 11.95
CA LEU A 68 -1.41 15.47 11.61
C LEU A 68 -1.78 16.66 12.50
N LEU A 69 -0.75 17.34 13.01
CA LEU A 69 -0.88 18.53 13.83
C LEU A 69 -0.87 19.78 12.94
N LYS A 70 -1.84 20.68 13.14
CA LYS A 70 -1.86 21.97 12.45
C LYS A 70 -0.73 22.85 12.95
N ILE A 71 0.10 23.35 12.05
CA ILE A 71 1.17 24.30 12.38
C ILE A 71 0.58 25.71 12.35
N ASN A 72 0.72 26.45 13.44
CA ASN A 72 0.37 27.87 13.53
C ASN A 72 1.48 28.65 14.24
N ASP A 73 1.35 29.98 14.28
CA ASP A 73 2.34 30.88 14.89
C ASP A 73 2.49 30.73 16.42
N THR A 74 1.60 30.00 17.08
CA THR A 74 1.61 29.76 18.54
C THR A 74 2.29 28.45 18.93
N VAL A 75 2.56 27.54 17.98
CA VAL A 75 3.22 26.25 18.26
C VAL A 75 4.74 26.44 18.26
N THR A 76 5.35 26.32 19.44
CA THR A 76 6.80 26.50 19.63
C THR A 76 7.60 25.19 19.63
N GLN A 77 6.94 24.06 19.85
CA GLN A 77 7.57 22.74 19.90
C GLN A 77 6.72 21.72 19.14
N LEU A 78 7.38 20.91 18.32
CA LEU A 78 6.75 19.86 17.53
C LEU A 78 7.29 18.51 18.00
N PRO A 79 6.44 17.62 18.56
CA PRO A 79 6.89 16.29 18.97
C PRO A 79 7.18 15.46 17.72
N LEU A 80 8.27 14.68 17.76
CA LEU A 80 8.64 13.72 16.72
C LEU A 80 9.04 12.39 17.37
N ALA A 81 8.21 11.37 17.16
CA ALA A 81 8.49 10.00 17.56
C ALA A 81 9.02 9.22 16.36
N ILE A 82 10.29 8.82 16.41
CA ILE A 82 10.94 8.01 15.38
C ILE A 82 10.92 6.55 15.84
N SER A 83 10.34 5.66 15.04
CA SER A 83 10.36 4.22 15.30
C SER A 83 11.11 3.49 14.19
N LEU A 84 12.13 2.72 14.57
CA LEU A 84 12.89 1.86 13.65
C LEU A 84 12.45 0.41 13.88
N GLN A 85 11.93 -0.26 12.85
CA GLN A 85 11.45 -1.64 12.97
C GLN A 85 11.90 -2.50 11.77
N PRO A 86 12.26 -3.78 11.98
CA PRO A 86 12.53 -4.69 10.88
C PRO A 86 11.22 -5.06 10.17
N LEU A 87 11.28 -5.19 8.84
CA LEU A 87 10.15 -5.54 7.99
C LEU A 87 10.54 -6.67 7.04
N GLY A 88 9.73 -7.73 6.98
CA GLY A 88 9.92 -8.80 6.01
C GLY A 88 9.64 -8.34 4.57
N ILE A 89 10.34 -8.95 3.61
CA ILE A 89 10.24 -8.61 2.18
C ILE A 89 8.80 -8.70 1.63
N THR A 90 8.01 -9.68 2.07
CA THR A 90 6.63 -9.88 1.59
C THR A 90 5.71 -8.73 2.00
N ARG A 91 5.81 -8.28 3.26
CA ARG A 91 5.05 -7.14 3.76
C ARG A 91 5.51 -5.84 3.09
N PHE A 92 6.81 -5.68 2.86
CA PHE A 92 7.35 -4.56 2.11
C PHE A 92 6.78 -4.48 0.69
N VAL A 93 6.80 -5.60 -0.06
CA VAL A 93 6.23 -5.66 -1.42
C VAL A 93 4.74 -5.33 -1.42
N TRP A 94 4.00 -5.79 -0.41
CA TRP A 94 2.58 -5.46 -0.28
C TRP A 94 2.35 -3.96 -0.06
N MET A 95 3.15 -3.32 0.81
CA MET A 95 3.10 -1.88 1.04
C MET A 95 3.40 -1.08 -0.23
N LEU A 96 4.47 -1.42 -0.95
CA LEU A 96 4.82 -0.77 -2.22
C LEU A 96 3.68 -0.85 -3.24
N LYS A 97 3.02 -2.00 -3.36
CA LYS A 97 1.88 -2.17 -4.26
C LYS A 97 0.71 -1.27 -3.87
N MET A 98 0.45 -1.13 -2.57
CA MET A 98 -0.61 -0.26 -2.08
C MET A 98 -0.29 1.21 -2.35
N GLU A 99 0.95 1.65 -2.14
CA GLU A 99 1.39 3.01 -2.49
C GLU A 99 1.23 3.29 -3.97
N HIS A 100 1.69 2.37 -4.82
CA HIS A 100 1.51 2.49 -6.27
C HIS A 100 0.03 2.54 -6.66
N SER A 101 -0.84 1.78 -5.99
CA SER A 101 -2.29 1.82 -6.22
C SER A 101 -2.89 3.16 -5.83
N VAL A 102 -2.48 3.75 -4.70
CA VAL A 102 -2.95 5.08 -4.26
C VAL A 102 -2.48 6.15 -5.25
N GLN A 103 -1.23 6.10 -5.69
CA GLN A 103 -0.69 7.02 -6.69
C GLN A 103 -1.44 6.91 -8.03
N MET A 104 -1.69 5.69 -8.50
CA MET A 104 -2.48 5.45 -9.70
C MET A 104 -3.91 6.01 -9.57
N HIS A 105 -4.58 5.80 -8.43
CA HIS A 105 -5.92 6.36 -8.20
C HIS A 105 -5.93 7.89 -8.19
N LYS A 106 -4.88 8.51 -7.65
CA LYS A 106 -4.68 9.96 -7.69
C LYS A 106 -4.52 10.46 -9.13
N GLU A 107 -3.79 9.74 -9.97
CA GLU A 107 -3.61 10.06 -11.40
C GLU A 107 -4.92 9.92 -12.21
N ILE A 108 -5.76 8.96 -11.85
CA ILE A 108 -7.09 8.75 -12.47
C ILE A 108 -8.11 9.82 -11.98
N GLY A 109 -7.73 10.68 -11.03
CA GLY A 109 -8.57 11.77 -10.54
C GLY A 109 -9.48 11.38 -9.36
N THR A 110 -9.18 10.28 -8.68
CA THR A 110 -9.91 9.87 -7.48
C THR A 110 -9.63 10.87 -6.36
N PRO A 111 -10.67 11.37 -5.65
CA PRO A 111 -10.46 12.30 -4.54
C PRO A 111 -9.54 11.71 -3.46
N GLU A 112 -8.55 12.49 -3.03
CA GLU A 112 -7.59 12.07 -1.98
C GLU A 112 -8.30 11.65 -0.68
N LYS A 113 -9.43 12.30 -0.36
CA LYS A 113 -10.27 11.94 0.79
C LYS A 113 -10.82 10.52 0.71
N GLU A 114 -11.20 10.04 -0.47
CA GLU A 114 -11.71 8.66 -0.65
C GLU A 114 -10.59 7.65 -0.44
N MET A 115 -9.38 7.94 -0.94
CA MET A 115 -8.22 7.07 -0.75
C MET A 115 -7.77 7.04 0.71
N GLU A 116 -7.86 8.17 1.40
CA GLU A 116 -7.62 8.24 2.84
C GLU A 116 -8.64 7.40 3.62
N GLU A 117 -9.92 7.40 3.24
CA GLU A 117 -10.95 6.59 3.89
C GLU A 117 -10.70 5.08 3.71
N VAL A 118 -10.29 4.66 2.51
CA VAL A 118 -9.88 3.27 2.25
C VAL A 118 -8.69 2.89 3.13
N ARG A 119 -7.63 3.71 3.15
CA ARG A 119 -6.46 3.46 4.01
C ARG A 119 -6.86 3.43 5.49
N ARG A 120 -7.76 4.31 5.91
CA ARG A 120 -8.30 4.35 7.27
C ARG A 120 -8.99 3.05 7.65
N MET A 121 -9.78 2.48 6.73
CA MET A 121 -10.39 1.18 6.93
C MET A 121 -9.34 0.09 7.20
N PHE A 122 -8.22 0.08 6.46
CA PHE A 122 -7.14 -0.90 6.66
C PHE A 122 -6.34 -0.71 7.95
N VAL A 123 -6.10 0.54 8.37
CA VAL A 123 -5.26 0.86 9.54
C VAL A 123 -6.05 0.81 10.86
N GLU A 124 -7.30 1.28 10.87
CA GLU A 124 -8.11 1.37 12.09
C GLU A 124 -9.00 0.14 12.35
N THR A 125 -9.44 -0.55 11.29
CA THR A 125 -10.35 -1.69 11.46
C THR A 125 -9.56 -2.93 11.88
N ASN A 126 -10.19 -3.80 12.67
CA ASN A 126 -9.63 -5.12 12.93
C ASN A 126 -9.43 -5.89 11.61
N SER A 127 -8.18 -6.23 11.31
CA SER A 127 -7.82 -6.92 10.07
C SER A 127 -8.57 -8.23 9.86
N TRP A 128 -8.94 -8.93 10.94
CA TRP A 128 -9.73 -10.16 10.85
C TRP A 128 -11.15 -9.92 10.34
N LEU A 129 -11.79 -8.87 10.84
CA LEU A 129 -13.13 -8.47 10.38
C LEU A 129 -13.08 -8.02 8.92
N LEU A 130 -12.07 -7.24 8.57
CA LEU A 130 -11.88 -6.74 7.20
C LEU A 130 -11.71 -7.89 6.19
N VAL A 131 -10.83 -8.86 6.49
CA VAL A 131 -10.66 -10.05 5.64
C VAL A 131 -11.96 -10.83 5.50
N THR A 132 -12.72 -10.99 6.59
CA THR A 132 -14.02 -11.68 6.56
C THR A 132 -14.98 -10.98 5.61
N THR A 133 -15.10 -9.64 5.67
CA THR A 133 -15.98 -8.88 4.77
C THR A 133 -15.59 -9.01 3.31
N ILE A 134 -14.29 -9.00 3.00
CA ILE A 134 -13.79 -9.19 1.63
C ILE A 134 -14.16 -10.58 1.11
N VAL A 135 -13.94 -11.62 1.92
CA VAL A 135 -14.24 -13.02 1.53
C VAL A 135 -15.74 -13.21 1.30
N VAL A 136 -16.58 -12.73 2.22
CA VAL A 136 -18.04 -12.83 2.09
C VAL A 136 -18.54 -12.07 0.85
N SER A 137 -18.02 -10.87 0.60
CA SER A 137 -18.38 -10.08 -0.60
C SER A 137 -17.96 -10.77 -1.89
N PHE A 138 -16.77 -11.39 -1.90
CA PHE A 138 -16.29 -12.16 -3.04
C PHE A 138 -17.14 -13.40 -3.30
N LEU A 139 -17.56 -14.11 -2.26
CA LEU A 139 -18.47 -15.25 -2.39
C LEU A 139 -19.84 -14.83 -2.91
N HIS A 140 -20.38 -13.69 -2.45
CA HIS A 140 -21.62 -13.11 -3.00
C HIS A 140 -21.46 -12.83 -4.50
N LEU A 141 -20.41 -12.12 -4.90
CA LEU A 141 -20.11 -11.85 -6.31
C LEU A 141 -20.02 -13.13 -7.14
N LEU A 142 -19.37 -14.16 -6.60
CA LEU A 142 -19.21 -15.44 -7.26
C LEU A 142 -20.55 -16.18 -7.44
N PHE A 143 -21.39 -16.20 -6.41
CA PHE A 143 -22.72 -16.80 -6.48
C PHE A 143 -23.63 -16.05 -7.46
N ASP A 144 -23.56 -14.72 -7.49
CA ASP A 144 -24.31 -13.90 -8.43
C ASP A 144 -23.90 -14.19 -9.88
N ILE A 145 -22.60 -14.32 -10.15
CA ILE A 145 -22.08 -14.67 -11.49
C ILE A 145 -22.52 -16.08 -11.89
N LEU A 146 -22.48 -17.05 -10.96
CA LEU A 146 -22.92 -18.42 -11.23
C LEU A 146 -24.42 -18.50 -11.47
N ALA A 147 -25.23 -17.78 -10.70
CA ALA A 147 -26.67 -17.68 -10.91
C ALA A 147 -26.98 -17.08 -12.29
N PHE A 148 -26.32 -15.97 -12.64
CA PHE A 148 -26.46 -15.33 -13.95
C PHE A 148 -26.07 -16.26 -15.11
N LYS A 149 -24.99 -17.03 -14.95
CA LYS A 149 -24.57 -18.03 -15.95
C LYS A 149 -25.60 -19.14 -16.11
N ASN A 150 -26.19 -19.61 -15.01
CA ASN A 150 -27.22 -20.65 -15.04
C ASN A 150 -28.49 -20.14 -15.73
N ASP A 151 -28.91 -18.92 -15.42
CA ASP A 151 -30.09 -18.29 -16.03
C ASP A 151 -29.91 -18.13 -17.55
N ILE A 152 -28.75 -17.65 -18.04
CA ILE A 152 -28.49 -17.53 -19.48
C ILE A 152 -28.56 -18.89 -20.19
N ASN A 153 -28.01 -19.94 -19.57
CA ASN A 153 -28.04 -21.29 -20.14
C ASN A 153 -29.46 -21.85 -20.23
N PHE A 154 -30.31 -21.56 -19.24
CA PHE A 154 -31.72 -21.95 -19.25
C PHE A 154 -32.46 -21.30 -20.43
N TRP A 155 -32.30 -19.99 -20.63
CA TRP A 155 -32.96 -19.28 -21.74
C TRP A 155 -32.42 -19.68 -23.12
N ARG A 156 -31.12 -19.97 -23.25
CA ARG A 156 -30.53 -20.50 -24.50
C ARG A 156 -30.99 -21.90 -24.86
N GLY A 157 -31.38 -22.73 -23.89
CA GLY A 157 -31.88 -24.08 -24.13
C GLY A 157 -33.35 -24.13 -24.55
N LEU A 158 -34.09 -23.03 -24.37
CA LEU A 158 -35.49 -22.89 -24.79
C LEU A 158 -35.64 -22.41 -26.25
N GLN A 159 -34.55 -22.03 -26.91
CA GLN A 159 -34.49 -21.59 -28.31
C GLN A 159 -33.86 -22.67 -29.19
#